data_AF-A0A1G3IRZ8-F1
#
_entry.id   AF-A0A1G3IRZ8-F1
#
_cell.length_a   1.000
_cell.length_b   1.000
_cell.length_c   1.000
_cell.angle_alpha   90.00
_cell.angle_beta   90.00
_cell.angle_gamma   90.00
#
_symmetry.space_group_name_H-M   'P 1'
#
loop_
_entity.id
_entity.type
_entity.pdbx_description
1 polymer ?
#
loop_
_entity_poly.entity_id
_entity_poly.type
_entity_poly.pdbx_seq_one_letter_code
_entity_poly.pdbx_strand_id
1 'polypeptide(L)'
;MATIVFTHPVCVEHDPGEYHPERPDRLRAVLAALKGKGFEALAWREAPRAERAQIERVHDENYVDQILTSVPKRGHLHLDPDTAMSPASGEAALRAAGAAAAAVDAVMAGETQNAFCAVRPPGHHAENSQAMGFCLFNNVAVAALQARAVHGLKRIAVVDFDVHHGNGTQHSFERDPDLFYGSSHQWPAYPGTGLAEETGIAGNVANVPLHPGAGSAEFRDGYRKTILPALIRFAPEFLVISAGFDAHARDPLAQLRLGADDYAWVTRELLAVAETCAKGRAISCLEGGYDLEALAESAAAHVREMMKAA
;
A
#
# COMPACT_ATOMS: atom_id res chain seq x y z
N MET A 1 6.97 19.18 10.12
CA MET A 1 8.17 18.38 9.75
C MET A 1 8.08 18.06 8.27
N ALA A 2 9.16 17.63 7.61
CA ALA A 2 9.07 17.28 6.18
C ALA A 2 8.53 15.85 6.02
N THR A 3 7.52 15.65 5.17
CA THR A 3 7.14 14.29 4.72
C THR A 3 8.35 13.62 4.09
N ILE A 4 8.65 12.40 4.53
CA ILE A 4 9.76 11.61 3.98
C ILE A 4 9.25 10.75 2.82
N VAL A 5 9.97 10.72 1.71
CA VAL A 5 9.78 9.75 0.62
C VAL A 5 10.88 8.71 0.66
N PHE A 6 10.50 7.44 0.84
CA PHE A 6 11.38 6.29 0.69
C PHE A 6 11.28 5.72 -0.72
N THR A 7 12.42 5.50 -1.36
CA THR A 7 12.50 4.82 -2.66
C THR A 7 13.90 4.22 -2.86
N HIS A 8 14.08 3.34 -3.83
CA HIS A 8 15.40 2.82 -4.19
C HIS A 8 15.49 2.59 -5.71
N PRO A 9 16.62 2.90 -6.37
CA PRO A 9 16.77 2.70 -7.83
C PRO A 9 16.39 1.29 -8.31
N VAL A 10 16.79 0.25 -7.57
CA VAL A 10 16.48 -1.16 -7.90
C VAL A 10 14.97 -1.47 -7.96
N CYS A 11 14.10 -0.69 -7.31
CA CYS A 11 12.65 -0.86 -7.44
C CYS A 11 12.17 -0.56 -8.88
N VAL A 12 12.92 0.26 -9.63
CA VAL A 12 12.68 0.48 -11.07
C VAL A 12 13.18 -0.69 -11.91
N GLU A 13 14.17 -1.44 -11.42
CA GLU A 13 14.76 -2.57 -12.15
C GLU A 13 13.93 -3.85 -12.06
N HIS A 14 12.94 -3.92 -11.15
CA HIS A 14 11.93 -4.98 -11.17
C HIS A 14 11.12 -4.91 -12.48
N ASP A 15 11.41 -5.87 -13.36
CA ASP A 15 10.80 -6.06 -14.67
C ASP A 15 9.95 -7.36 -14.66
N PRO A 16 8.62 -7.28 -14.73
CA PRO A 16 7.76 -8.46 -14.87
C PRO A 16 7.54 -8.90 -16.33
N GLY A 17 8.17 -8.23 -17.30
CA GLY A 17 8.15 -8.63 -18.71
C GLY A 17 7.37 -7.68 -19.63
N GLU A 18 7.43 -7.98 -20.92
CA GLU A 18 6.82 -7.15 -21.97
C GLU A 18 5.29 -7.11 -21.82
N TYR A 19 4.70 -5.94 -22.06
CA TYR A 19 3.25 -5.66 -21.93
C TYR A 19 2.67 -5.76 -20.52
N HIS A 20 3.47 -6.10 -19.51
CA HIS A 20 3.00 -6.17 -18.15
C HIS A 20 2.57 -4.77 -17.63
N PRO A 21 1.36 -4.60 -17.06
CA PRO A 21 0.89 -3.29 -16.62
C PRO A 21 1.70 -2.76 -15.43
N GLU A 22 2.14 -3.65 -14.53
CA GLU A 22 3.07 -3.36 -13.42
C GLU A 22 4.51 -3.10 -13.94
N ARG A 23 4.70 -2.12 -14.83
CA ARG A 23 5.99 -1.85 -15.49
C ARG A 23 6.86 -0.84 -14.72
N PRO A 24 8.20 -0.85 -14.91
CA PRO A 24 9.14 0.14 -14.36
C PRO A 24 8.74 1.61 -14.51
N ASP A 25 8.09 1.95 -15.63
CA ASP A 25 7.69 3.33 -15.92
C ASP A 25 6.70 3.90 -14.92
N ARG A 26 5.94 3.06 -14.21
CA ARG A 26 5.05 3.46 -13.12
C ARG A 26 5.79 4.26 -12.06
N LEU A 27 6.85 3.67 -11.51
CA LEU A 27 7.64 4.32 -10.47
C LEU A 27 8.42 5.51 -11.03
N ARG A 28 8.91 5.44 -12.28
CA ARG A 28 9.53 6.61 -12.93
C ARG A 28 8.56 7.79 -13.02
N ALA A 29 7.30 7.56 -13.37
CA ALA A 29 6.27 8.59 -13.47
C ALA A 29 5.97 9.23 -12.11
N VAL A 30 5.78 8.41 -11.06
CA VAL A 30 5.59 8.90 -9.68
C VAL A 30 6.78 9.72 -9.22
N LEU A 31 8.01 9.21 -9.37
CA LEU A 31 9.22 9.91 -8.96
C LEU A 31 9.43 11.21 -9.72
N ALA A 32 9.10 11.26 -11.01
CA ALA A 32 9.17 12.48 -11.80
C ALA A 32 8.18 13.54 -11.30
N ALA A 33 6.94 13.14 -10.99
CA ALA A 33 5.92 14.04 -10.46
C ALA A 33 6.32 14.61 -9.08
N LEU A 34 6.82 13.76 -8.18
CA LEU A 34 7.24 14.16 -6.83
C LEU A 34 8.57 14.93 -6.79
N LYS A 35 9.34 14.95 -7.89
CA LYS A 35 10.51 15.84 -8.06
C LYS A 35 10.16 17.15 -8.76
N GLY A 36 8.90 17.32 -9.15
CA GLY A 36 8.39 18.53 -9.79
C GLY A 36 8.20 19.70 -8.83
N LYS A 37 7.74 20.82 -9.39
CA LYS A 37 7.44 22.04 -8.64
C LYS A 37 6.38 21.81 -7.56
N GLY A 38 6.60 22.32 -6.36
CA GLY A 38 5.68 22.20 -5.22
C GLY A 38 5.97 21.02 -4.29
N PHE A 39 7.03 20.25 -4.54
CA PHE A 39 7.48 19.12 -3.74
C PHE A 39 8.89 19.30 -3.16
N GLU A 40 9.43 20.52 -3.22
CA GLU A 40 10.79 20.86 -2.78
C GLU A 40 11.02 20.61 -1.28
N ALA A 41 9.94 20.58 -0.48
CA ALA A 41 9.98 20.32 0.95
C ALA A 41 10.01 18.83 1.31
N LEU A 42 9.90 17.90 0.34
CA LEU A 42 10.02 16.47 0.61
C LEU A 42 11.45 16.10 1.03
N ALA A 43 11.57 15.28 2.06
CA ALA A 43 12.84 14.68 2.44
C ALA A 43 12.99 13.31 1.76
N TRP A 44 14.05 13.10 1.00
CA TRP A 44 14.27 11.84 0.27
C TRP A 44 15.19 10.91 1.05
N ARG A 45 14.77 9.64 1.18
CA ARG A 45 15.58 8.58 1.78
C ARG A 45 15.65 7.37 0.89
N GLU A 46 16.82 6.76 0.86
CA GLU A 46 16.99 5.47 0.21
C GLU A 46 16.33 4.39 1.07
N ALA A 47 15.49 3.56 0.47
CA ALA A 47 14.87 2.43 1.16
C ALA A 47 15.94 1.41 1.54
N PRO A 48 16.06 1.00 2.82
CA PRO A 48 16.97 -0.07 3.20
C PRO A 48 16.41 -1.42 2.73
N ARG A 49 17.23 -2.47 2.79
CA ARG A 49 16.72 -3.84 2.66
C ARG A 49 15.98 -4.21 3.93
N ALA A 50 14.82 -4.85 3.80
CA ALA A 50 14.18 -5.51 4.92
C ALA A 50 15.08 -6.61 5.49
N GLU A 51 15.14 -6.68 6.81
CA GLU A 51 15.66 -7.85 7.50
C GLU A 51 14.69 -9.01 7.34
N ARG A 52 15.21 -10.25 7.27
CA ARG A 52 14.37 -11.45 7.10
C ARG A 52 13.27 -11.53 8.18
N ALA A 53 13.64 -11.26 9.42
CA ALA A 53 12.71 -11.24 10.55
C ALA A 53 11.59 -10.20 10.45
N GLN A 54 11.73 -9.15 9.64
CA GLN A 54 10.64 -8.19 9.39
C GLN A 54 9.58 -8.79 8.47
N ILE A 55 10.01 -9.54 7.45
CA ILE A 55 9.14 -10.21 6.47
C ILE A 55 8.44 -11.41 7.11
N GLU A 56 9.16 -12.19 7.91
CA GLU A 56 8.66 -13.42 8.56
C GLU A 56 7.62 -13.20 9.65
N ARG A 57 7.38 -11.95 10.07
CA ARG A 57 6.25 -11.64 10.94
C ARG A 57 4.92 -11.79 10.21
N VAL A 58 4.93 -11.64 8.88
CA VAL A 58 3.75 -11.76 8.01
C VAL A 58 3.76 -13.11 7.30
N HIS A 59 4.92 -13.48 6.78
CA HIS A 59 5.09 -14.55 5.82
C HIS A 59 5.74 -15.79 6.44
N ASP A 60 5.33 -16.96 5.98
CA ASP A 60 5.96 -18.22 6.39
C ASP A 60 7.42 -18.28 5.93
N GLU A 61 8.32 -18.79 6.78
CA GLU A 61 9.76 -18.87 6.49
C GLU A 61 10.06 -19.59 5.17
N ASN A 62 9.33 -20.68 4.89
CA ASN A 62 9.46 -21.46 3.66
C ASN A 62 9.06 -20.66 2.42
N TYR A 63 8.05 -19.80 2.54
CA TYR A 63 7.62 -18.93 1.45
C TYR A 63 8.67 -17.85 1.17
N VAL A 64 9.22 -17.24 2.22
CA VAL A 64 10.32 -16.26 2.09
C VAL A 64 11.51 -16.90 1.38
N ASP A 65 11.90 -18.11 1.77
CA ASP A 65 12.98 -18.84 1.10
C ASP A 65 12.64 -19.18 -0.33
N GLN A 66 11.43 -19.66 -0.61
CA GLN A 66 10.97 -19.97 -1.95
C GLN A 66 11.09 -18.74 -2.87
N ILE A 67 10.57 -17.57 -2.46
CA ILE A 67 10.63 -16.35 -3.28
C ILE A 67 12.08 -15.93 -3.52
N LEU A 68 12.90 -15.85 -2.48
CA LEU A 68 14.27 -15.34 -2.61
C LEU A 68 15.20 -16.30 -3.38
N THR A 69 14.96 -17.61 -3.28
CA THR A 69 15.74 -18.61 -4.03
C THR A 69 15.25 -18.80 -5.47
N SER A 70 14.00 -18.45 -5.77
CA SER A 70 13.41 -18.54 -7.09
C SER A 70 13.81 -17.39 -8.03
N VAL A 71 14.55 -16.39 -7.55
CA VAL A 71 15.00 -15.25 -8.38
C VAL A 71 15.79 -15.73 -9.59
N PRO A 72 15.28 -15.55 -10.83
CA PRO A 72 15.95 -16.05 -12.00
C PRO A 72 17.23 -15.27 -12.25
N LYS A 73 18.30 -15.95 -12.68
CA LYS A 73 19.56 -15.27 -13.05
C LYS A 73 19.43 -14.46 -14.35
N ARG A 74 18.48 -14.84 -15.22
CA ARG A 74 18.16 -14.21 -16.51
C ARG A 74 16.72 -14.51 -16.87
N GLY A 75 16.10 -13.63 -17.67
CA GLY A 75 14.72 -13.80 -18.12
C GLY A 75 13.71 -13.62 -16.98
N HIS A 76 12.53 -14.19 -17.17
CA HIS A 76 11.42 -14.10 -16.22
C HIS A 76 11.05 -15.47 -15.66
N LEU A 77 10.65 -15.50 -14.38
CA LEU A 77 9.98 -16.64 -13.74
C LEU A 77 8.57 -16.19 -13.35
N HIS A 78 7.55 -16.92 -13.80
CA HIS A 78 6.17 -16.69 -13.40
C HIS A 78 5.85 -17.51 -12.15
N LEU A 79 5.40 -16.85 -11.09
CA LEU A 79 4.93 -17.48 -9.85
C LEU A 79 3.45 -17.87 -9.97
N ASP A 80 2.68 -17.08 -10.71
CA ASP A 80 1.31 -17.35 -11.14
C ASP A 80 1.08 -16.72 -12.54
N PRO A 81 -0.15 -16.69 -13.10
CA PRO A 81 -0.40 -16.14 -14.44
C PRO A 81 0.03 -14.68 -14.64
N ASP A 82 0.06 -13.87 -13.57
CA ASP A 82 0.25 -12.43 -13.66
C ASP A 82 1.36 -11.88 -12.75
N THR A 83 2.00 -12.72 -11.94
CA THR A 83 3.07 -12.35 -11.04
C THR A 83 4.38 -12.94 -11.53
N ALA A 84 5.21 -12.09 -12.13
CA ALA A 84 6.50 -12.48 -12.70
C ALA A 84 7.67 -11.86 -11.94
N MET A 85 8.80 -12.58 -11.92
CA MET A 85 10.06 -12.11 -11.36
C MET A 85 11.15 -12.06 -12.42
N SER A 86 12.06 -11.11 -12.29
CA SER A 86 13.31 -10.95 -13.04
C SER A 86 14.50 -10.87 -12.09
N PRO A 87 15.76 -10.77 -12.58
CA PRO A 87 16.94 -10.81 -11.71
C PRO A 87 16.97 -9.76 -10.59
N ALA A 88 16.31 -8.61 -10.78
CA ALA A 88 16.25 -7.54 -9.78
C ALA A 88 15.08 -7.71 -8.78
N SER A 89 14.10 -8.58 -9.04
CA SER A 89 12.88 -8.70 -8.23
C SER A 89 13.15 -8.98 -6.75
N GLY A 90 14.10 -9.87 -6.44
CA GLY A 90 14.40 -10.22 -5.05
C GLY A 90 14.88 -9.00 -4.26
N GLU A 91 15.87 -8.27 -4.78
CA GLU A 91 16.37 -7.06 -4.11
C GLU A 91 15.29 -5.95 -4.10
N ALA A 92 14.54 -5.77 -5.18
CA ALA A 92 13.44 -4.81 -5.23
C ALA A 92 12.36 -5.08 -4.17
N ALA A 93 11.95 -6.34 -3.99
CA ALA A 93 10.97 -6.73 -2.97
C ALA A 93 11.51 -6.51 -1.55
N LEU A 94 12.79 -6.82 -1.30
CA LEU A 94 13.43 -6.51 -0.02
C LEU A 94 13.48 -5.00 0.26
N ARG A 95 13.71 -4.17 -0.76
CA ARG A 95 13.68 -2.71 -0.63
C ARG A 95 12.28 -2.15 -0.44
N ALA A 96 11.27 -2.73 -1.09
CA ALA A 96 9.88 -2.34 -0.90
C ALA A 96 9.41 -2.60 0.53
N ALA A 97 9.61 -3.81 1.05
CA ALA A 97 9.29 -4.14 2.44
C ALA A 97 10.15 -3.33 3.44
N GLY A 98 11.42 -3.10 3.11
CA GLY A 98 12.35 -2.34 3.95
C GLY A 98 12.00 -0.86 4.03
N ALA A 99 11.49 -0.26 2.95
CA ALA A 99 10.94 1.10 2.96
C ALA A 99 9.79 1.21 3.95
N ALA A 100 8.85 0.27 3.90
CA ALA A 100 7.67 0.27 4.76
C ALA A 100 8.06 0.17 6.24
N ALA A 101 8.98 -0.74 6.59
CA ALA A 101 9.50 -0.84 7.95
C ALA A 101 10.27 0.41 8.41
N ALA A 102 11.17 0.93 7.57
CA ALA A 102 11.97 2.13 7.89
C ALA A 102 11.11 3.40 8.01
N ALA A 103 10.01 3.48 7.24
CA ALA A 103 9.05 4.57 7.34
C ALA A 103 8.34 4.56 8.71
N VAL A 104 7.96 3.38 9.21
CA VAL A 104 7.44 3.23 10.58
C VAL A 104 8.47 3.69 11.59
N ASP A 105 9.72 3.22 11.47
CA ASP A 105 10.80 3.58 12.40
C ASP A 105 11.03 5.09 12.43
N ALA A 106 11.05 5.75 11.28
CA ALA A 106 11.23 7.21 11.19
C ALA A 106 10.07 8.00 11.82
N VAL A 107 8.83 7.55 11.64
CA VAL A 107 7.66 8.17 12.28
C VAL A 107 7.69 7.97 13.79
N MET A 108 8.04 6.76 14.25
CA MET A 108 8.10 6.44 15.68
C MET A 108 9.27 7.11 16.40
N ALA A 109 10.38 7.37 15.70
CA ALA A 109 11.50 8.17 16.18
C ALA A 109 11.21 9.69 16.21
N GLY A 110 10.07 10.13 15.69
CA GLY A 110 9.69 11.55 15.63
C GLY A 110 10.49 12.35 14.59
N GLU A 111 11.07 11.68 13.60
CA GLU A 111 11.83 12.33 12.52
C GLU A 111 10.91 12.93 11.44
N THR A 112 9.70 12.39 11.34
CA THR A 112 8.60 12.92 10.53
C THR A 112 7.27 12.57 11.18
N GLN A 113 6.23 13.33 10.85
CA GLN A 113 4.86 12.98 11.21
C GLN A 113 4.30 11.87 10.31
N ASN A 114 4.72 11.87 9.03
CA ASN A 114 4.29 10.91 8.03
C ASN A 114 5.33 10.63 6.92
N ALA A 115 5.18 9.50 6.22
CA ALA A 115 6.08 9.11 5.14
C ALA A 115 5.38 8.36 4.00
N PHE A 116 5.86 8.54 2.77
CA PHE A 116 5.40 7.84 1.57
C PHE A 116 6.48 6.89 1.02
N CYS A 117 6.14 5.62 0.82
CA CYS A 117 7.02 4.62 0.24
C CYS A 117 6.72 4.51 -1.26
N ALA A 118 7.47 5.23 -2.08
CA ALA A 118 7.43 5.15 -3.54
C ALA A 118 8.26 3.95 -4.00
N VAL A 119 7.68 2.76 -3.91
CA VAL A 119 8.37 1.47 -4.13
C VAL A 119 7.60 0.57 -5.10
N ARG A 120 8.33 -0.43 -5.62
CA ARG A 120 7.83 -1.55 -6.44
C ARG A 120 8.73 -2.76 -6.16
N PRO A 121 8.22 -4.01 -6.17
CA PRO A 121 6.82 -4.41 -6.43
C PRO A 121 5.82 -4.02 -5.32
N PRO A 122 4.49 -4.02 -5.60
CA PRO A 122 3.43 -3.81 -4.60
C PRO A 122 3.34 -4.99 -3.62
N GLY A 123 2.42 -4.93 -2.66
CA GLY A 123 2.35 -5.90 -1.57
C GLY A 123 0.96 -6.37 -1.12
N HIS A 124 -0.11 -5.61 -1.28
CA HIS A 124 -1.37 -5.87 -0.55
C HIS A 124 -2.06 -7.22 -0.87
N HIS A 125 -1.75 -7.85 -2.01
CA HIS A 125 -2.26 -9.19 -2.38
C HIS A 125 -1.43 -10.35 -1.86
N ALA A 126 -0.16 -10.14 -1.48
CA ALA A 126 0.71 -11.20 -1.02
C ALA A 126 0.18 -11.78 0.30
N GLU A 127 -0.27 -13.03 0.26
CA GLU A 127 -0.71 -13.76 1.43
C GLU A 127 0.49 -14.31 2.19
N ASN A 128 0.26 -14.86 3.38
CA ASN A 128 1.31 -15.40 4.24
C ASN A 128 2.23 -16.42 3.54
N SER A 129 1.73 -17.19 2.57
CA SER A 129 2.50 -18.22 1.85
C SER A 129 2.26 -18.23 0.34
N GLN A 130 1.74 -17.13 -0.23
CA GLN A 130 1.43 -17.04 -1.66
C GLN A 130 1.70 -15.64 -2.24
N ALA A 131 2.53 -15.60 -3.29
CA ALA A 131 2.65 -14.44 -4.16
C ALA A 131 1.50 -14.47 -5.18
N MET A 132 0.88 -13.32 -5.40
CA MET A 132 -0.21 -13.16 -6.36
C MET A 132 -0.47 -11.68 -6.63
N GLY A 133 -1.11 -11.36 -7.76
CA GLY A 133 -1.54 -9.99 -8.06
C GLY A 133 -0.37 -9.02 -8.06
N PHE A 134 0.74 -9.43 -8.68
CA PHE A 134 2.01 -8.70 -8.75
C PHE A 134 2.80 -8.59 -7.43
N CYS A 135 2.22 -9.05 -6.32
CA CYS A 135 2.77 -8.83 -4.99
C CYS A 135 3.66 -10.01 -4.57
N LEU A 136 4.91 -9.69 -4.16
CA LEU A 136 5.85 -10.70 -3.65
C LEU A 136 5.89 -10.73 -2.12
N PHE A 137 5.88 -9.58 -1.45
CA PHE A 137 5.76 -9.49 -0.01
C PHE A 137 4.79 -8.38 0.36
N ASN A 138 3.98 -8.61 1.38
CA ASN A 138 3.02 -7.63 1.87
C ASN A 138 3.69 -6.49 2.65
N ASN A 139 4.02 -5.41 1.93
CA ASN A 139 4.72 -4.24 2.45
C ASN A 139 3.98 -3.58 3.62
N VAL A 140 2.67 -3.39 3.50
CA VAL A 140 1.84 -2.71 4.52
C VAL A 140 1.63 -3.56 5.78
N ALA A 141 1.53 -4.90 5.63
CA ALA A 141 1.51 -5.80 6.77
C ALA A 141 2.88 -5.82 7.47
N VAL A 142 4.00 -5.79 6.73
CA VAL A 142 5.36 -5.68 7.30
C VAL A 142 5.48 -4.39 8.12
N ALA A 143 4.98 -3.26 7.61
CA ALA A 143 4.93 -2.01 8.36
C ALA A 143 4.12 -2.13 9.65
N ALA A 144 2.89 -2.65 9.58
CA ALA A 144 2.04 -2.78 10.76
C ALA A 144 2.69 -3.67 11.84
N LEU A 145 3.32 -4.77 11.43
CA LEU A 145 3.99 -5.68 12.35
C LEU A 145 5.34 -5.16 12.84
N GLN A 146 6.02 -4.28 12.09
CA GLN A 146 7.15 -3.50 12.59
C GLN A 146 6.71 -2.54 13.70
N ALA A 147 5.62 -1.81 13.51
CA ALA A 147 5.07 -0.88 14.51
C ALA A 147 4.73 -1.61 15.82
N ARG A 148 4.19 -2.82 15.72
CA ARG A 148 3.89 -3.67 16.87
C ARG A 148 5.15 -4.26 17.52
N ALA A 149 5.97 -4.96 16.75
CA ALA A 149 7.07 -5.77 17.30
C ALA A 149 8.21 -4.92 17.84
N VAL A 150 8.50 -3.78 17.21
CA VAL A 150 9.66 -2.93 17.56
C VAL A 150 9.24 -1.74 18.42
N HIS A 151 8.08 -1.15 18.16
CA HIS A 151 7.63 0.06 18.86
C HIS A 151 6.51 -0.18 19.87
N GLY A 152 6.06 -1.43 20.03
CA GLY A 152 5.11 -1.83 21.08
C GLY A 152 3.70 -1.26 20.90
N LEU A 153 3.35 -0.77 19.71
CA LEU A 153 1.99 -0.33 19.42
C LEU A 153 1.04 -1.53 19.40
N LYS A 154 -0.17 -1.34 19.91
CA LYS A 154 -1.19 -2.38 19.95
C LYS A 154 -2.14 -2.24 18.78
N ARG A 155 -2.80 -1.08 18.66
CA ARG A 155 -3.85 -0.86 17.66
C ARG A 155 -3.27 -0.26 16.39
N ILE A 156 -3.05 -1.06 15.35
CA ILE A 156 -2.59 -0.57 14.05
C ILE A 156 -3.67 -0.78 13.00
N ALA A 157 -3.92 0.24 12.19
CA ALA A 157 -4.88 0.17 11.09
C ALA A 157 -4.17 0.22 9.74
N VAL A 158 -4.59 -0.64 8.81
CA VAL A 158 -4.33 -0.49 7.38
C VAL A 158 -5.63 -0.06 6.70
N VAL A 159 -5.58 1.01 5.92
CA VAL A 159 -6.68 1.39 5.02
C VAL A 159 -6.22 1.32 3.57
N ASP A 160 -7.01 0.64 2.75
CA ASP A 160 -6.71 0.31 1.37
C ASP A 160 -7.71 0.93 0.40
N PHE A 161 -7.21 1.78 -0.49
CA PHE A 161 -7.99 2.38 -1.57
C PHE A 161 -7.51 1.96 -2.97
N ASP A 162 -6.66 0.94 -3.06
CA ASP A 162 -6.44 0.21 -4.30
C ASP A 162 -7.78 -0.36 -4.82
N VAL A 163 -7.96 -0.38 -6.13
CA VAL A 163 -9.21 -0.84 -6.73
C VAL A 163 -9.45 -2.33 -6.54
N HIS A 164 -8.39 -3.10 -6.29
CA HIS A 164 -8.48 -4.52 -6.00
C HIS A 164 -8.52 -4.76 -4.50
N HIS A 165 -9.26 -5.78 -4.08
CA HIS A 165 -9.30 -6.13 -2.67
C HIS A 165 -7.92 -6.63 -2.21
N GLY A 166 -7.31 -5.97 -1.23
CA GLY A 166 -6.06 -6.37 -0.56
C GLY A 166 -6.21 -7.61 0.32
N ASN A 167 -6.56 -8.75 -0.28
CA ASN A 167 -6.80 -10.04 0.38
C ASN A 167 -5.65 -10.47 1.30
N GLY A 168 -4.40 -10.30 0.89
CA GLY A 168 -3.24 -10.67 1.69
C GLY A 168 -3.17 -9.90 3.01
N THR A 169 -3.55 -8.62 2.98
CA THR A 169 -3.63 -7.78 4.18
C THR A 169 -4.82 -8.19 5.05
N GLN A 170 -6.00 -8.41 4.46
CA GLN A 170 -7.16 -8.87 5.22
C GLN A 170 -6.86 -10.19 5.95
N HIS A 171 -6.36 -11.21 5.26
CA HIS A 171 -6.05 -12.51 5.85
C HIS A 171 -5.02 -12.41 6.98
N SER A 172 -4.08 -11.48 6.88
CA SER A 172 -3.07 -11.22 7.93
C SER A 172 -3.67 -10.56 9.18
N PHE A 173 -4.83 -9.90 9.07
CA PHE A 173 -5.38 -9.01 10.10
C PHE A 173 -6.69 -9.53 10.71
N GLU A 174 -7.53 -10.22 9.93
CA GLU A 174 -8.91 -10.56 10.27
C GLU A 174 -9.08 -11.42 11.55
N ARG A 175 -8.00 -12.07 12.00
CA ARG A 175 -7.96 -12.91 13.22
C ARG A 175 -7.34 -12.22 14.43
N ASP A 176 -6.91 -10.97 14.30
CA ASP A 176 -6.24 -10.22 15.35
C ASP A 176 -7.07 -8.97 15.71
N PRO A 177 -7.69 -8.91 16.90
CA PRO A 177 -8.55 -7.79 17.29
C PRO A 177 -7.78 -6.47 17.47
N ASP A 178 -6.45 -6.52 17.58
CA ASP A 178 -5.59 -5.34 17.71
C ASP A 178 -5.10 -4.84 16.33
N LEU A 179 -5.53 -5.46 15.24
CA LEU A 179 -5.25 -5.02 13.87
C LEU A 179 -6.55 -4.72 13.12
N PHE A 180 -6.60 -3.59 12.42
CA PHE A 180 -7.76 -3.18 11.63
C PHE A 180 -7.43 -3.13 10.14
N TYR A 181 -8.36 -3.62 9.32
CA TYR A 181 -8.29 -3.51 7.87
C TYR A 181 -9.59 -2.89 7.33
N GLY A 182 -9.47 -1.79 6.58
CA GLY A 182 -10.59 -1.18 5.87
C GLY A 182 -10.25 -1.04 4.40
N SER A 183 -11.14 -1.48 3.51
CA SER A 183 -10.88 -1.44 2.07
C SER A 183 -12.08 -0.97 1.28
N SER A 184 -11.81 -0.14 0.26
CA SER A 184 -12.76 0.17 -0.81
C SER A 184 -12.22 -0.38 -2.11
N HIS A 185 -12.94 -1.28 -2.76
CA HIS A 185 -12.46 -1.96 -3.96
C HIS A 185 -13.62 -2.26 -4.90
N GLN A 186 -13.33 -2.54 -6.16
CA GLN A 186 -14.36 -2.90 -7.12
C GLN A 186 -14.87 -4.32 -6.88
N TRP A 187 -16.19 -4.52 -6.99
CA TRP A 187 -16.82 -5.84 -6.96
C TRP A 187 -17.95 -5.97 -7.99
N PRO A 188 -17.98 -7.07 -8.78
CA PRO A 188 -16.99 -8.16 -8.85
C PRO A 188 -15.71 -7.73 -9.58
N ALA A 189 -14.54 -8.15 -9.07
CA ALA A 189 -13.22 -7.95 -9.68
C ALA A 189 -12.22 -8.99 -9.12
N TYR A 190 -10.99 -9.01 -9.63
CA TYR A 190 -9.88 -9.71 -8.98
C TYR A 190 -9.71 -9.19 -7.53
N PRO A 191 -9.44 -10.04 -6.52
CA PRO A 191 -9.18 -11.48 -6.58
C PRO A 191 -10.42 -12.37 -6.38
N GLY A 192 -11.63 -11.80 -6.34
CA GLY A 192 -12.86 -12.57 -6.06
C GLY A 192 -13.21 -12.71 -4.57
N THR A 193 -12.64 -11.87 -3.71
CA THR A 193 -12.94 -11.75 -2.26
C THR A 193 -13.22 -10.30 -1.86
N GLY A 194 -13.47 -10.03 -0.57
CA GLY A 194 -13.68 -8.67 -0.06
C GLY A 194 -15.15 -8.29 0.09
N LEU A 195 -16.04 -9.27 0.26
CA LEU A 195 -17.46 -9.00 0.43
C LEU A 195 -17.72 -8.17 1.69
N ALA A 196 -18.81 -7.39 1.69
CA ALA A 196 -19.18 -6.53 2.81
C ALA A 196 -19.48 -7.32 4.10
N GLU A 197 -19.84 -8.59 3.97
CA GLU A 197 -20.12 -9.52 5.07
C GLU A 197 -18.85 -10.06 5.74
N GLU A 198 -17.68 -9.95 5.09
CA GLU A 198 -16.39 -10.31 5.65
C GLU A 198 -15.96 -9.25 6.68
N THR A 199 -16.24 -9.50 7.96
CA THR A 199 -16.09 -8.49 9.04
C THR A 199 -14.99 -8.81 10.05
N GLY A 200 -14.23 -9.90 9.85
CA GLY A 200 -13.19 -10.37 10.77
C GLY A 200 -13.76 -10.90 12.09
N ILE A 201 -12.92 -11.51 12.93
CA ILE A 201 -13.38 -12.16 14.17
C ILE A 201 -13.88 -11.17 15.23
N ALA A 202 -13.44 -9.92 15.15
CA ALA A 202 -13.70 -8.87 16.14
C ALA A 202 -14.43 -7.66 15.56
N GLY A 203 -14.98 -7.77 14.34
CA GLY A 203 -15.50 -6.60 13.62
C GLY A 203 -14.39 -5.66 13.18
N ASN A 204 -13.19 -6.19 12.97
CA ASN A 204 -11.96 -5.45 12.65
C ASN A 204 -11.66 -5.39 11.14
N VAL A 205 -12.57 -5.91 10.31
CA VAL A 205 -12.55 -5.74 8.85
C VAL A 205 -13.75 -4.89 8.43
N ALA A 206 -13.50 -3.90 7.56
CA ALA A 206 -14.51 -3.01 7.00
C ALA A 206 -14.36 -2.89 5.47
N ASN A 207 -15.01 -3.81 4.75
CA ASN A 207 -15.01 -3.81 3.29
C ASN A 207 -16.17 -2.98 2.71
N VAL A 208 -15.83 -2.22 1.66
CA VAL A 208 -16.77 -1.45 0.84
C VAL A 208 -16.60 -1.89 -0.62
N PRO A 209 -17.33 -2.93 -1.06
CA PRO A 209 -17.40 -3.29 -2.46
C PRO A 209 -18.14 -2.23 -3.27
N LEU A 210 -17.51 -1.73 -4.33
CA LEU A 210 -18.05 -0.73 -5.25
C LEU A 210 -18.34 -1.37 -6.61
N HIS A 211 -19.53 -1.13 -7.16
CA HIS A 211 -19.87 -1.67 -8.47
C HIS A 211 -19.04 -1.03 -9.60
N PRO A 212 -18.74 -1.76 -10.69
CA PRO A 212 -18.13 -1.19 -11.89
C PRO A 212 -18.85 0.09 -12.34
N GLY A 213 -18.08 1.15 -12.65
CA GLY A 213 -18.60 2.45 -13.04
C GLY A 213 -18.90 3.40 -11.88
N ALA A 214 -18.82 2.96 -10.62
CA ALA A 214 -18.95 3.83 -9.45
C ALA A 214 -17.87 4.93 -9.46
N GLY A 215 -18.25 6.13 -9.02
CA GLY A 215 -17.38 7.30 -9.05
C GLY A 215 -17.22 7.93 -7.67
N SER A 216 -16.88 9.22 -7.66
CA SER A 216 -16.59 9.99 -6.45
C SER A 216 -17.70 9.93 -5.39
N ALA A 217 -18.98 9.90 -5.80
CA ALA A 217 -20.09 9.93 -4.86
C ALA A 217 -20.17 8.64 -4.04
N GLU A 218 -20.19 7.48 -4.72
CA GLU A 218 -20.27 6.17 -4.10
C GLU A 218 -19.02 5.87 -3.25
N PHE A 219 -17.84 6.20 -3.77
CA PHE A 219 -16.57 6.06 -3.05
C PHE A 219 -16.58 6.85 -1.73
N ARG A 220 -16.90 8.15 -1.79
CA ARG A 220 -16.93 9.00 -0.59
C ARG A 220 -18.01 8.56 0.40
N ASP A 221 -19.15 8.11 -0.10
CA ASP A 221 -20.23 7.59 0.74
C ASP A 221 -19.80 6.31 1.47
N GLY A 222 -19.11 5.40 0.80
CA GLY A 222 -18.53 4.20 1.41
C GLY A 222 -17.58 4.51 2.55
N TYR A 223 -16.67 5.48 2.35
CA TYR A 223 -15.77 5.94 3.40
C TYR A 223 -16.53 6.58 4.58
N ARG A 224 -17.46 7.50 4.30
CA ARG A 224 -18.19 8.24 5.34
C ARG A 224 -19.12 7.36 6.16
N LYS A 225 -19.75 6.37 5.53
CA LYS A 225 -20.77 5.51 6.16
C LYS A 225 -20.16 4.27 6.82
N THR A 226 -19.04 3.77 6.30
CA THR A 226 -18.49 2.47 6.72
C THR A 226 -17.06 2.60 7.27
N ILE A 227 -16.07 2.95 6.42
CA ILE A 227 -14.65 2.84 6.76
C ILE A 227 -14.26 3.85 7.85
N LEU A 228 -14.56 5.14 7.68
CA LEU A 228 -14.14 6.18 8.64
C LEU A 228 -14.78 5.99 10.02
N PRO A 229 -16.10 5.71 10.16
CA PRO A 229 -16.67 5.41 11.48
C PRO A 229 -16.06 4.18 12.15
N ALA A 230 -15.75 3.13 11.39
CA ALA A 230 -15.11 1.92 11.92
C ALA A 230 -13.67 2.22 12.38
N LEU A 231 -12.89 2.93 11.56
CA LEU A 231 -11.52 3.33 11.88
C LEU A 231 -11.45 4.23 13.13
N ILE A 232 -12.34 5.22 13.24
CA ILE A 232 -12.41 6.12 14.42
C ILE A 232 -12.73 5.32 15.68
N ARG A 233 -13.67 4.36 15.58
CA ARG A 233 -14.06 3.49 16.72
C ARG A 233 -12.90 2.58 17.15
N PHE A 234 -12.14 2.07 16.18
CA PHE A 234 -10.94 1.27 16.44
C PHE A 234 -9.85 2.10 17.14
N ALA A 235 -9.83 3.42 16.94
CA ALA A 235 -8.89 4.35 17.57
C ALA A 235 -7.42 3.92 17.41
N PRO A 236 -6.91 3.86 16.16
CA PRO A 236 -5.58 3.37 15.86
C PRO A 236 -4.50 4.25 16.50
N GLU A 237 -3.43 3.61 16.94
CA GLU A 237 -2.21 4.25 17.42
C GLU A 237 -1.25 4.56 16.25
N PHE A 238 -1.46 3.93 15.10
CA PHE A 238 -0.71 4.13 13.87
C PHE A 238 -1.58 3.80 12.66
N LEU A 239 -1.48 4.60 11.61
CA LEU A 239 -2.18 4.36 10.34
C LEU A 239 -1.18 4.00 9.24
N VAL A 240 -1.48 2.92 8.52
CA VAL A 240 -0.79 2.51 7.30
C VAL A 240 -1.80 2.62 6.15
N ILE A 241 -1.38 3.18 5.01
CA ILE A 241 -2.24 3.36 3.84
C ILE A 241 -1.68 2.54 2.68
N SER A 242 -2.46 1.57 2.20
CA SER A 242 -2.23 0.91 0.91
C SER A 242 -2.72 1.85 -0.18
N ALA A 243 -1.79 2.53 -0.86
CA ALA A 243 -2.12 3.58 -1.83
C ALA A 243 -2.00 3.09 -3.27
N GLY A 244 -3.06 2.43 -3.73
CA GLY A 244 -3.28 2.10 -5.14
C GLY A 244 -4.03 3.21 -5.87
N PHE A 245 -3.62 3.53 -7.09
CA PHE A 245 -4.22 4.60 -7.90
C PHE A 245 -4.94 4.09 -9.14
N ASP A 246 -5.32 2.82 -9.15
CA ASP A 246 -5.99 2.09 -10.24
C ASP A 246 -7.53 2.17 -10.21
N ALA A 247 -8.11 2.79 -9.17
CA ALA A 247 -9.52 3.19 -9.20
C ALA A 247 -9.76 4.46 -10.05
N HIS A 248 -8.69 5.05 -10.61
CA HIS A 248 -8.78 6.22 -11.47
C HIS A 248 -9.51 5.90 -12.78
N ALA A 249 -10.32 6.83 -13.28
CA ALA A 249 -11.14 6.65 -14.49
C ALA A 249 -10.37 6.37 -15.80
N ARG A 250 -9.04 6.47 -15.79
CA ARG A 250 -8.16 6.18 -16.93
C ARG A 250 -7.47 4.82 -16.82
N ASP A 251 -7.55 4.18 -15.65
CA ASP A 251 -6.80 2.97 -15.40
C ASP A 251 -7.33 1.80 -16.27
N PRO A 252 -6.45 1.01 -16.88
CA PRO A 252 -6.87 -0.09 -17.74
C PRO A 252 -7.36 -1.34 -17.00
N LEU A 253 -7.07 -1.48 -15.70
CA LEU A 253 -7.29 -2.75 -14.98
C LEU A 253 -8.63 -2.84 -14.23
N ALA A 254 -9.34 -1.72 -14.07
CA ALA A 254 -10.65 -1.68 -13.42
C ALA A 254 -11.60 -0.68 -14.09
N GLN A 255 -12.81 -0.53 -13.55
CA GLN A 255 -13.85 0.32 -14.13
C GLN A 255 -14.40 1.36 -13.15
N LEU A 256 -13.76 1.58 -12.01
CA LEU A 256 -14.09 2.73 -11.15
C LEU A 256 -13.70 4.04 -11.84
N ARG A 257 -14.36 5.12 -11.43
CA ARG A 257 -14.27 6.42 -12.11
C ARG A 257 -13.80 7.53 -11.17
N LEU A 258 -12.76 7.26 -10.39
CA LEU A 258 -12.17 8.26 -9.51
C LEU A 258 -11.26 9.24 -10.28
N GLY A 259 -11.02 10.40 -9.69
CA GLY A 259 -10.00 11.35 -10.14
C GLY A 259 -9.00 11.68 -9.03
N ALA A 260 -7.95 12.41 -9.36
CA ALA A 260 -6.93 12.87 -8.40
C ALA A 260 -7.51 13.59 -7.17
N ASP A 261 -8.62 14.31 -7.32
CA ASP A 261 -9.32 14.99 -6.22
C ASP A 261 -9.97 14.03 -5.21
N ASP A 262 -10.34 12.82 -5.62
CA ASP A 262 -10.84 11.78 -4.72
C ASP A 262 -9.72 11.19 -3.87
N TYR A 263 -8.55 10.98 -4.48
CA TYR A 263 -7.34 10.57 -3.76
C TYR A 263 -6.88 11.66 -2.78
N ALA A 264 -6.91 12.93 -3.17
CA ALA A 264 -6.67 14.03 -2.23
C ALA A 264 -7.70 14.05 -1.09
N TRP A 265 -8.98 13.84 -1.41
CA TRP A 265 -10.04 13.80 -0.40
C TRP A 265 -9.83 12.67 0.61
N VAL A 266 -9.68 11.43 0.15
CA VAL A 266 -9.54 10.27 1.06
C VAL A 266 -8.28 10.40 1.91
N THR A 267 -7.19 10.93 1.35
CA THR A 267 -5.95 11.18 2.10
C THR A 267 -6.18 12.17 3.24
N ARG A 268 -6.88 13.28 2.99
CA ARG A 268 -7.19 14.25 4.06
C ARG A 268 -8.04 13.64 5.18
N GLU A 269 -9.06 12.86 4.83
CA GLU A 269 -9.93 12.22 5.83
C GLU A 269 -9.14 11.22 6.69
N LEU A 270 -8.31 10.39 6.05
CA LEU A 270 -7.48 9.42 6.75
C LEU A 270 -6.43 10.07 7.66
N LEU A 271 -5.76 11.13 7.17
CA LEU A 271 -4.81 11.89 7.98
C LEU A 271 -5.49 12.64 9.13
N ALA A 272 -6.74 13.10 8.97
CA ALA A 272 -7.50 13.70 10.07
C ALA A 272 -7.84 12.68 11.17
N VAL A 273 -8.12 11.43 10.79
CA VAL A 273 -8.25 10.34 11.78
C VAL A 273 -6.91 10.03 12.44
N ALA A 274 -5.81 9.97 11.68
CA ALA A 274 -4.47 9.79 12.25
C ALA A 274 -4.09 10.91 13.22
N GLU A 275 -4.41 12.17 12.90
CA GLU A 275 -4.20 13.31 13.79
C GLU A 275 -4.95 13.12 15.12
N THR A 276 -6.22 12.72 15.04
CA THR A 276 -7.09 12.57 16.21
C THR A 276 -6.74 11.34 17.07
N CYS A 277 -6.44 10.20 16.45
CA CYS A 277 -6.28 8.92 17.14
C CYS A 277 -4.82 8.48 17.30
N ALA A 278 -3.99 8.78 16.31
CA ALA A 278 -2.61 8.29 16.19
C ALA A 278 -1.55 9.39 16.41
N LYS A 279 -1.92 10.57 16.94
CA LYS A 279 -1.02 11.73 17.08
C LYS A 279 -0.33 12.08 15.74
N GLY A 280 -1.09 12.03 14.66
CA GLY A 280 -0.65 12.30 13.29
C GLY A 280 0.19 11.20 12.65
N ARG A 281 0.47 10.09 13.33
CA ARG A 281 1.39 9.04 12.84
C ARG A 281 0.75 8.24 11.69
N ALA A 282 1.30 8.42 10.49
CA ALA A 282 0.85 7.67 9.33
C ALA A 282 1.99 7.36 8.35
N ILE A 283 1.93 6.22 7.68
CA ILE A 283 2.70 6.00 6.45
C ILE A 283 1.78 5.57 5.32
N SER A 284 2.24 5.74 4.09
CA SER A 284 1.59 5.21 2.90
C SER A 284 2.58 4.46 2.04
N CYS A 285 2.16 3.34 1.45
CA CYS A 285 2.94 2.55 0.50
C CYS A 285 2.24 2.52 -0.85
N LEU A 286 2.99 2.73 -1.92
CA LEU A 286 2.48 2.62 -3.29
C LEU A 286 2.09 1.15 -3.59
N GLU A 287 0.85 0.95 -4.06
CA GLU A 287 0.34 -0.34 -4.54
C GLU A 287 0.12 -0.30 -6.08
N GLY A 288 -1.12 -0.43 -6.56
CA GLY A 288 -1.53 -0.40 -7.96
C GLY A 288 -1.64 0.99 -8.60
N GLY A 289 -2.16 1.03 -9.83
CA GLY A 289 -2.27 2.22 -10.70
C GLY A 289 -1.37 2.15 -11.92
N TYR A 290 -1.93 1.98 -13.10
CA TYR A 290 -1.26 1.47 -14.30
C TYR A 290 -1.36 2.39 -15.52
N ASP A 291 -2.27 3.37 -15.50
CA ASP A 291 -2.18 4.54 -16.39
C ASP A 291 -1.15 5.55 -15.84
N LEU A 292 -0.07 5.81 -16.58
CA LEU A 292 1.09 6.56 -16.07
C LEU A 292 0.77 8.01 -15.71
N GLU A 293 -0.12 8.65 -16.48
CA GLU A 293 -0.52 10.03 -16.24
C GLU A 293 -1.43 10.10 -15.01
N ALA A 294 -2.42 9.20 -14.90
CA ALA A 294 -3.32 9.12 -13.75
C ALA A 294 -2.57 8.78 -12.48
N LEU A 295 -1.65 7.83 -12.54
CA LEU A 295 -0.79 7.45 -11.45
C LEU A 295 0.02 8.64 -10.95
N ALA A 296 0.69 9.36 -11.85
CA ALA A 296 1.51 10.52 -11.51
C ALA A 296 0.66 11.63 -10.85
N GLU A 297 -0.50 11.96 -11.43
CA GLU A 297 -1.40 13.00 -10.90
C GLU A 297 -1.99 12.62 -9.54
N SER A 298 -2.42 11.37 -9.39
CA SER A 298 -3.08 10.87 -8.18
C SER A 298 -2.08 10.70 -7.03
N ALA A 299 -0.89 10.17 -7.29
CA ALA A 299 0.18 10.09 -6.31
C ALA A 299 0.64 11.50 -5.87
N ALA A 300 0.76 12.44 -6.81
CA ALA A 300 1.07 13.83 -6.48
C ALA A 300 -0.02 14.48 -5.63
N ALA A 301 -1.30 14.21 -5.90
CA ALA A 301 -2.42 14.70 -5.10
C ALA A 301 -2.40 14.11 -3.67
N HIS A 302 -2.17 12.81 -3.54
CA HIS A 302 -2.01 12.11 -2.26
C HIS A 302 -0.86 12.69 -1.42
N VAL A 303 0.36 12.73 -1.97
CA VAL A 303 1.55 13.20 -1.25
C VAL A 303 1.45 14.68 -0.88
N ARG A 304 0.79 15.50 -1.71
CA ARG A 304 0.57 16.92 -1.37
C ARG A 304 -0.30 17.09 -0.12
N GLU A 305 -1.27 16.22 0.12
CA GLU A 305 -2.06 16.23 1.35
C GLU A 305 -1.25 15.73 2.55
N MET A 306 -0.38 14.73 2.36
CA MET A 306 0.57 14.31 3.39
C MET A 306 1.51 15.44 3.82
N MET A 307 2.04 16.22 2.87
CA MET A 307 2.89 17.38 3.14
C MET A 307 2.18 18.47 3.93
N LYS A 308 0.88 18.68 3.71
CA LYS A 308 0.09 19.67 4.48
C LYS A 308 -0.15 19.23 5.92
N ALA A 309 -0.14 17.93 6.18
CA ALA A 309 -0.33 17.35 7.51
C ALA A 309 0.99 17.13 8.27
N ALA A 310 2.14 17.51 7.69
CA ALA A 310 3.47 17.14 8.19
C ALA A 310 4.08 18.12 9.19
#